data_AF-A0A1C6G1J3-F1
#
_entry.id   AF-A0A1C6G1J3-F1
#
_cell.length_a   1.000
_cell.length_b   1.000
_cell.length_c   1.000
_cell.angle_alpha   90.00
_cell.angle_beta   90.00
_cell.angle_gamma   90.00
#
_symmetry.space_group_name_H-M   'P 1'
#
loop_
_entity.id
_entity.type
_entity.pdbx_description
1 polymer ?
#
loop_
_entity_poly.entity_id
_entity_poly.type
_entity_poly.pdbx_seq_one_letter_code
_entity_poly.pdbx_strand_id
1 'polypeptide(L)'
;MITDFISIFKNNNILLYIIPSIICLISFGDYIKEKKIKKYILIIICLILVFITTTRSTSLNIFYGHDTNSYINFFNNLGRGDTSKFEIGYVAINIIIKFFTNNYRYVFCVMSLMTMYFLYKYIRYYTDNEFICILAYVCIFYYLRDIGQMRAALAYSICIYSTIYLIEEKNKKFLIYILLATTIHFSSIFMLTLYPMYKLKLSRKSLTILLIISLVLFGFEWLDFIRDIAYNLPENKYTISLINYTSNSRARGIDSKVMLYMLISIVGIYIKDNDNIKSPKYDINIYSLVLGMFIAGVFNGSEVISVRLSELFITSIIVVISRFKDIADNDRLEVIYHVFTCLFFIVYNFFLISSLTEYGL
;
A
#
# COMPACT_ATOMS: atom_id res chain seq x y z
N MET A 1 -23.77 26.12 -0.17
CA MET A 1 -23.21 25.29 -1.27
C MET A 1 -21.90 24.58 -0.89
N ILE A 2 -20.80 25.28 -0.57
CA ILE A 2 -19.55 24.61 -0.11
C ILE A 2 -19.73 23.96 1.26
N THR A 3 -20.46 24.60 2.18
CA THR A 3 -20.82 24.07 3.50
C THR A 3 -21.71 22.83 3.43
N ASP A 4 -22.60 22.75 2.43
CA ASP A 4 -23.48 21.59 2.20
C ASP A 4 -22.73 20.44 1.54
N PHE A 5 -21.76 20.74 0.66
CA PHE A 5 -20.85 19.72 0.13
C PHE A 5 -20.00 19.12 1.25
N ILE A 6 -19.53 19.93 2.20
CA ILE A 6 -18.77 19.50 3.39
C ILE A 6 -19.64 18.68 4.35
N SER A 7 -20.96 18.88 4.40
CA SER A 7 -21.86 18.08 5.26
C SER A 7 -22.03 16.64 4.73
N ILE A 8 -22.01 16.45 3.40
CA ILE A 8 -21.98 15.11 2.77
C ILE A 8 -20.71 14.33 3.20
N PHE A 9 -19.58 15.02 3.34
CA PHE A 9 -18.32 14.41 3.83
C PHE A 9 -18.29 14.08 5.32
N LYS A 10 -19.22 14.62 6.12
CA LYS A 10 -19.19 14.49 7.59
C LYS A 10 -19.82 13.20 8.12
N ASN A 11 -20.78 12.62 7.41
CA ASN A 11 -21.57 11.48 7.92
C ASN A 11 -21.76 10.31 6.93
N ASN A 12 -21.35 10.43 5.66
CA ASN A 12 -21.79 9.44 4.67
C ASN A 12 -20.70 8.48 4.23
N ASN A 13 -20.72 7.28 4.83
CA ASN A 13 -20.05 6.08 4.30
C ASN A 13 -20.37 5.85 2.81
N ILE A 14 -21.47 6.43 2.29
CA ILE A 14 -21.86 6.35 0.88
C ILE A 14 -20.76 6.77 -0.10
N LEU A 15 -19.93 7.78 0.25
CA LEU A 15 -18.85 8.23 -0.63
C LEU A 15 -17.79 7.16 -0.82
N LEU A 16 -17.55 6.34 0.22
CA LEU A 16 -16.60 5.23 0.17
C LEU A 16 -17.00 4.18 -0.89
N TYR A 17 -18.30 4.05 -1.19
CA TYR A 17 -18.85 3.17 -2.22
C TYR A 17 -19.01 3.86 -3.59
N ILE A 18 -19.34 5.16 -3.62
CA ILE A 18 -19.53 5.92 -4.87
C ILE A 18 -18.21 6.09 -5.62
N ILE A 19 -17.12 6.45 -4.94
CA ILE A 19 -15.84 6.74 -5.58
C ILE A 19 -15.31 5.51 -6.35
N PRO A 20 -15.23 4.30 -5.77
CA PRO A 20 -14.75 3.12 -6.48
C PRO A 20 -15.69 2.73 -7.62
N SER A 21 -17.00 2.94 -7.46
CA SER A 21 -17.98 2.70 -8.53
C SER A 21 -17.77 3.63 -9.73
N ILE A 22 -17.49 4.91 -9.51
CA ILE A 22 -17.15 5.86 -10.58
C ILE A 22 -15.82 5.46 -11.25
N ILE A 23 -14.79 5.14 -10.46
CA ILE A 23 -13.49 4.71 -11.00
C ILE A 23 -13.63 3.40 -11.78
N CYS A 24 -14.52 2.50 -11.35
CA CYS A 24 -14.85 1.27 -12.08
C CYS A 24 -15.41 1.57 -13.47
N LEU A 25 -16.34 2.52 -13.60
CA LEU A 25 -16.81 2.97 -14.92
C LEU A 25 -15.68 3.61 -15.76
N ILE A 26 -14.83 4.42 -15.13
CA ILE A 26 -13.68 5.03 -15.81
C ILE A 26 -12.62 3.99 -16.19
N SER A 27 -12.59 2.81 -15.55
CA SER A 27 -11.61 1.76 -15.83
C SER A 27 -11.67 1.24 -17.27
N PHE A 28 -12.83 1.32 -17.92
CA PHE A 28 -12.98 1.04 -19.35
C PHE A 28 -12.22 2.01 -20.24
N GLY A 29 -11.73 3.13 -19.68
CA GLY A 29 -10.77 4.00 -20.33
C GLY A 29 -9.44 3.33 -20.64
N ASP A 30 -9.16 2.13 -20.11
CA ASP A 30 -7.95 1.39 -20.45
C ASP A 30 -7.90 1.03 -21.94
N TYR A 31 -9.07 0.91 -22.59
CA TYR A 31 -9.23 0.68 -24.03
C TYR A 31 -9.07 1.94 -24.90
N ILE A 32 -8.91 3.13 -24.30
CA ILE A 32 -8.64 4.37 -25.05
C ILE A 32 -7.21 4.31 -25.61
N LYS A 33 -7.06 4.46 -26.93
CA LYS A 33 -5.73 4.47 -27.58
C LYS A 33 -4.93 5.75 -27.34
N GLU A 34 -5.62 6.88 -27.15
CA GLU A 34 -5.00 8.20 -27.00
C GLU A 34 -4.34 8.38 -25.62
N LYS A 35 -3.02 8.24 -25.57
CA LYS A 35 -2.22 8.32 -24.33
C LYS A 35 -2.35 9.67 -23.63
N LYS A 36 -2.54 10.76 -24.37
CA LYS A 36 -2.69 12.11 -23.80
C LYS A 36 -3.99 12.23 -23.01
N ILE A 37 -5.10 11.68 -23.52
CA ILE A 37 -6.39 11.66 -22.82
C ILE A 37 -6.28 10.82 -21.55
N LYS A 38 -5.73 9.61 -21.63
CA LYS A 38 -5.54 8.74 -20.46
C LYS A 38 -4.77 9.44 -19.34
N LYS A 39 -3.66 10.11 -19.71
CA LYS A 39 -2.86 10.92 -18.78
C LYS A 39 -3.70 11.97 -18.04
N TYR A 40 -4.52 12.76 -18.73
CA TYR A 40 -5.28 13.82 -18.08
C TYR A 40 -6.40 13.28 -17.18
N ILE A 41 -7.10 12.23 -17.62
CA ILE A 41 -8.12 11.57 -16.79
C ILE A 41 -7.48 11.03 -15.50
N LEU A 42 -6.33 10.36 -15.61
CA LEU A 42 -5.63 9.82 -14.44
C LEU A 42 -5.16 10.93 -13.49
N ILE A 43 -4.66 12.06 -14.01
CA ILE A 43 -4.31 13.23 -13.18
C ILE A 43 -5.54 13.77 -12.46
N ILE A 44 -6.69 13.88 -13.13
CA ILE A 44 -7.94 14.34 -12.52
C ILE A 44 -8.37 13.39 -11.40
N ILE A 45 -8.31 12.07 -11.61
CA ILE A 45 -8.60 11.08 -10.56
C ILE A 45 -7.66 11.28 -9.36
N CYS A 46 -6.35 11.38 -9.59
CA CYS A 46 -5.38 11.63 -8.53
C CYS A 46 -5.69 12.91 -7.75
N LEU A 47 -6.06 14.01 -8.42
CA LEU A 47 -6.43 15.27 -7.77
C LEU A 47 -7.72 15.15 -6.95
N ILE A 48 -8.71 14.38 -7.42
CA ILE A 48 -9.93 14.08 -6.66
C ILE A 48 -9.58 13.31 -5.38
N LEU A 49 -8.72 12.29 -5.47
CA LEU A 49 -8.25 11.54 -4.30
C LEU A 49 -7.46 12.43 -3.33
N VAL A 50 -6.60 13.32 -3.83
CA VAL A 50 -5.92 14.33 -3.00
C VAL A 50 -6.93 15.21 -2.27
N PHE A 51 -7.94 15.70 -2.98
CA PHE A 51 -8.98 16.54 -2.42
C PHE A 51 -9.72 15.81 -1.29
N ILE A 52 -10.18 14.57 -1.53
CA ILE A 52 -10.85 13.73 -0.52
C ILE A 52 -9.95 13.50 0.70
N THR A 53 -8.68 13.14 0.48
CA THR A 53 -7.73 12.93 1.59
C THR A 53 -7.53 14.22 2.39
N THR A 54 -7.49 15.38 1.73
CA THR A 54 -7.27 16.67 2.38
C THR A 54 -8.50 17.15 3.16
N THR A 55 -9.70 16.87 2.65
CA THR A 55 -10.96 17.36 3.22
C THR A 55 -11.62 16.38 4.19
N ARG A 56 -11.05 15.17 4.34
CA ARG A 56 -11.53 14.11 5.23
C ARG A 56 -11.91 14.60 6.64
N SER A 57 -12.83 13.88 7.26
CA SER A 57 -13.22 14.13 8.66
C SER A 57 -12.02 13.95 9.60
N THR A 58 -12.10 14.55 10.78
CA THR A 58 -11.08 14.39 11.83
C THR A 58 -11.68 13.86 13.13
N SER A 59 -12.91 13.35 13.07
CA SER A 59 -13.58 12.72 14.21
C SER A 59 -12.75 11.54 14.73
N LEU A 60 -12.69 11.39 16.05
CA LEU A 60 -12.04 10.26 16.71
C LEU A 60 -12.81 8.95 16.51
N ASN A 61 -14.12 9.02 16.28
CA ASN A 61 -15.03 7.86 16.18
C ASN A 61 -15.07 7.28 14.75
N ILE A 62 -13.96 7.37 14.01
CA ILE A 62 -13.83 6.84 12.65
C ILE A 62 -12.50 6.11 12.58
N PHE A 63 -12.41 5.05 11.77
CA PHE A 63 -11.32 4.06 11.81
C PHE A 63 -9.90 4.64 11.61
N TYR A 64 -9.81 5.83 11.03
CA TYR A 64 -8.55 6.57 10.82
C TYR A 64 -8.35 7.73 11.80
N GLY A 65 -9.28 7.93 12.73
CA GLY A 65 -9.38 9.07 13.62
C GLY A 65 -8.21 9.16 14.60
N HIS A 66 -7.75 8.04 15.15
CA HIS A 66 -6.63 8.00 16.09
C HIS A 66 -5.34 8.53 15.45
N ASP A 67 -4.94 7.97 14.31
CA ASP A 67 -3.74 8.41 13.58
C ASP A 67 -3.88 9.85 13.08
N THR A 68 -5.06 10.20 12.53
CA THR A 68 -5.34 11.57 12.05
C THR A 68 -5.17 12.60 13.16
N ASN A 69 -5.70 12.35 14.35
CA ASN A 69 -5.55 13.25 15.49
C ASN A 69 -4.12 13.29 16.02
N SER A 70 -3.37 12.19 15.96
CA SER A 70 -1.94 12.18 16.28
C SER A 70 -1.15 13.13 15.35
N TYR A 71 -1.45 13.14 14.05
CA TYR A 71 -0.83 14.06 13.08
C TYR A 71 -1.21 15.52 13.34
N ILE A 72 -2.49 15.79 13.61
CA ILE A 72 -2.99 17.15 13.91
C ILE A 72 -2.33 17.68 15.18
N ASN A 73 -2.33 16.89 16.25
CA ASN A 73 -1.75 17.27 17.53
C ASN A 73 -0.25 17.54 17.40
N PHE A 74 0.46 16.73 16.63
CA PHE A 74 1.88 16.98 16.37
C PHE A 74 2.09 18.31 15.65
N PHE A 75 1.39 18.56 14.54
CA PHE A 75 1.52 19.79 13.79
C PHE A 75 1.19 21.04 14.62
N ASN A 76 0.14 20.97 15.44
CA ASN A 76 -0.30 22.09 16.28
C ASN A 76 0.70 22.40 17.40
N ASN A 77 1.41 21.38 17.91
CA ASN A 77 2.36 21.52 19.01
C ASN A 77 3.84 21.61 18.57
N LEU A 78 4.11 21.71 17.26
CA LEU A 78 5.46 21.97 16.74
C LEU A 78 6.09 23.19 17.42
N GLY A 79 7.30 23.01 17.95
CA GLY A 79 8.05 24.06 18.67
C GLY A 79 7.81 24.10 20.19
N ARG A 80 6.88 23.29 20.72
CA ARG A 80 6.63 23.16 22.17
C ARG A 80 6.69 21.73 22.70
N GLY A 81 6.68 20.74 21.82
CA GLY A 81 6.68 19.32 22.15
C GLY A 81 7.90 18.56 21.64
N ASP A 82 8.01 17.31 22.10
CA ASP A 82 9.08 16.39 21.68
C ASP A 82 8.91 15.98 20.20
N THR A 83 9.90 16.33 19.38
CA THR A 83 9.95 15.97 17.95
C THR A 83 10.40 14.53 17.71
N SER A 84 10.83 13.80 18.73
CA SER A 84 11.33 12.41 18.62
C SER A 84 10.25 11.40 18.24
N LYS A 85 8.97 11.77 18.36
CA LYS A 85 7.81 10.89 18.09
C LYS A 85 7.71 10.43 16.63
N PHE A 86 8.23 11.22 15.68
CA PHE A 86 8.12 10.92 14.25
C PHE A 86 9.46 11.00 13.52
N GLU A 87 9.55 10.28 12.41
CA GLU A 87 10.73 10.22 11.55
C GLU A 87 11.04 11.60 10.92
N ILE A 88 12.33 11.90 10.79
CA ILE A 88 12.83 13.26 10.54
C ILE A 88 12.32 13.90 9.24
N GLY A 89 12.08 13.12 8.19
CA GLY A 89 11.53 13.62 6.94
C GLY A 89 10.07 14.08 7.11
N TYR A 90 9.27 13.35 7.89
CA TYR A 90 7.91 13.79 8.20
C TYR A 90 7.92 15.05 9.09
N VAL A 91 8.84 15.11 10.07
CA VAL A 91 9.04 16.31 10.90
C VAL A 91 9.42 17.52 10.02
N ALA A 92 10.35 17.34 9.08
CA ALA A 92 10.78 18.40 8.17
C ALA A 92 9.62 18.95 7.32
N ILE A 93 8.78 18.07 6.74
CA ILE A 93 7.57 18.49 6.01
C ILE A 93 6.67 19.33 6.90
N ASN A 94 6.42 18.88 8.13
CA ASN A 94 5.58 19.59 9.08
C ASN A 94 6.13 20.98 9.44
N ILE A 95 7.44 21.10 9.69
CA ILE A 95 8.11 22.38 9.98
C ILE A 95 7.99 23.33 8.78
N ILE A 96 8.27 22.85 7.57
CA ILE A 96 8.18 23.65 6.34
C ILE A 96 6.76 24.19 6.17
N ILE A 97 5.74 23.34 6.35
CA ILE A 97 4.35 23.79 6.21
C ILE A 97 3.95 24.75 7.35
N LYS A 98 4.39 24.50 8.58
CA LYS A 98 4.13 25.36 9.74
C LYS A 98 4.69 26.77 9.57
N PHE A 99 5.81 26.90 8.85
CA PHE A 99 6.39 28.19 8.49
C PHE A 99 5.46 29.06 7.63
N PHE A 100 4.69 28.46 6.71
CA PHE A 100 3.78 29.18 5.83
C PHE A 100 2.35 29.31 6.37
N THR A 101 1.89 28.35 7.18
CA THR A 101 0.49 28.31 7.63
C THR A 101 0.31 27.55 8.94
N ASN A 102 -0.70 27.95 9.72
CA ASN A 102 -1.11 27.24 10.93
C ASN A 102 -2.19 26.17 10.68
N ASN A 103 -2.57 25.93 9.42
CA ASN A 103 -3.60 24.95 9.08
C ASN A 103 -2.99 23.58 8.71
N TYR A 104 -3.19 22.57 9.55
CA TYR A 104 -2.68 21.20 9.35
C TYR A 104 -3.15 20.55 8.04
N ARG A 105 -4.27 21.00 7.45
CA ARG A 105 -4.79 20.41 6.20
C ARG A 105 -3.80 20.55 5.05
N TYR A 106 -2.92 21.55 5.08
CA TYR A 106 -1.85 21.67 4.08
C TYR A 106 -0.83 20.54 4.17
N VAL A 107 -0.55 20.01 5.37
CA VAL A 107 0.26 18.79 5.52
C VAL A 107 -0.44 17.62 4.85
N PHE A 108 -1.75 17.46 5.05
CA PHE A 108 -2.50 16.37 4.41
C PHE A 108 -2.50 16.49 2.88
N CYS A 109 -2.67 17.71 2.37
CA CYS A 109 -2.62 17.99 0.94
C CYS A 109 -1.25 17.64 0.34
N VAL A 110 -0.16 18.12 0.95
CA VAL A 110 1.21 17.87 0.46
C VAL A 110 1.57 16.39 0.50
N MET A 111 1.29 15.72 1.62
CA MET A 111 1.53 14.28 1.75
C MET A 111 0.75 13.49 0.69
N SER A 112 -0.53 13.79 0.51
CA SER A 112 -1.37 13.10 -0.48
C SER A 112 -0.95 13.39 -1.93
N LEU A 113 -0.58 14.65 -2.25
CA LEU A 113 -0.05 15.03 -3.55
C LEU A 113 1.21 14.25 -3.89
N MET A 114 2.15 14.15 -2.93
CA MET A 114 3.38 13.39 -3.11
C MET A 114 3.09 11.89 -3.29
N THR A 115 2.21 11.31 -2.48
CA THR A 115 1.78 9.90 -2.60
C THR A 115 1.23 9.64 -4.00
N MET A 116 0.25 10.43 -4.45
CA MET A 116 -0.39 10.26 -5.76
C MET A 116 0.58 10.52 -6.90
N TYR A 117 1.54 11.43 -6.75
CA TYR A 117 2.58 11.67 -7.75
C TYR A 117 3.46 10.43 -7.96
N PHE A 118 3.98 9.83 -6.89
CA PHE A 118 4.83 8.64 -7.00
C PHE A 118 4.04 7.43 -7.48
N LEU A 119 2.81 7.24 -7.00
CA LEU A 119 1.92 6.20 -7.47
C LEU A 119 1.60 6.34 -8.97
N TYR A 120 1.27 7.55 -9.43
CA TYR A 120 1.03 7.86 -10.85
C TYR A 120 2.24 7.48 -11.70
N LYS A 121 3.45 7.88 -11.27
CA LYS A 121 4.70 7.57 -12.00
C LYS A 121 4.97 6.07 -12.05
N TYR A 122 4.72 5.36 -10.95
CA TYR A 122 4.81 3.91 -10.87
C TYR A 122 3.85 3.24 -11.87
N ILE A 123 2.55 3.53 -11.79
CA ILE A 123 1.52 2.91 -12.66
C ILE A 123 1.86 3.14 -14.14
N ARG A 124 2.13 4.39 -14.53
CA ARG A 124 2.46 4.78 -15.91
C ARG A 124 3.71 4.12 -16.48
N TYR A 125 4.65 3.72 -15.62
CA TYR A 125 5.85 3.02 -16.06
C TYR A 125 5.58 1.54 -16.29
N TYR A 126 4.77 0.93 -15.43
CA TYR A 126 4.65 -0.53 -15.34
C TYR A 126 3.58 -1.15 -16.23
N THR A 127 2.52 -0.41 -16.58
CA THR A 127 1.41 -0.97 -17.36
C THR A 127 0.70 0.11 -18.16
N ASP A 128 0.09 -0.29 -19.27
CA ASP A 128 -0.88 0.53 -20.01
C ASP A 128 -2.30 0.38 -19.43
N ASN A 129 -2.54 -0.60 -18.54
CA ASN A 129 -3.80 -0.83 -17.82
C ASN A 129 -3.87 0.06 -16.56
N GLU A 130 -3.80 1.37 -16.78
CA GLU A 130 -3.62 2.39 -15.74
C GLU A 130 -4.85 2.56 -14.84
N PHE A 131 -6.04 2.48 -15.42
CA PHE A 131 -7.27 2.77 -14.69
C PHE A 131 -7.73 1.58 -13.84
N ILE A 132 -7.52 0.34 -14.29
CA ILE A 132 -7.73 -0.81 -13.40
C ILE A 132 -6.73 -0.82 -12.23
N CYS A 133 -5.49 -0.34 -12.44
CA CYS A 133 -4.54 -0.17 -11.34
C CYS A 133 -5.02 0.85 -10.30
N ILE A 134 -5.54 2.01 -10.73
CA ILE A 134 -6.02 3.01 -9.76
C ILE A 134 -7.29 2.52 -9.06
N LEU A 135 -8.18 1.78 -9.74
CA LEU A 135 -9.31 1.10 -9.10
C LEU A 135 -8.85 0.13 -8.02
N ALA A 136 -7.90 -0.76 -8.35
CA ALA A 136 -7.31 -1.71 -7.42
C ALA A 136 -6.70 -0.99 -6.21
N TYR A 137 -5.94 0.09 -6.46
CA TYR A 137 -5.32 0.87 -5.39
C TYR A 137 -6.35 1.47 -4.45
N VAL A 138 -7.43 2.06 -5.00
CA VAL A 138 -8.49 2.66 -4.22
C VAL A 138 -9.23 1.63 -3.38
N CYS A 139 -9.60 0.49 -3.98
CA CYS A 139 -10.34 -0.56 -3.30
C CYS A 139 -9.52 -1.27 -2.22
N ILE A 140 -8.21 -1.47 -2.43
CA ILE A 140 -7.36 -2.25 -1.51
C ILE A 140 -6.73 -1.37 -0.42
N PHE A 141 -6.23 -0.20 -0.79
CA PHE A 141 -5.29 0.54 0.07
C PHE A 141 -5.74 1.94 0.46
N TYR A 142 -6.29 2.71 -0.47
CA TYR A 142 -6.46 4.15 -0.29
C TYR A 142 -7.20 4.54 1.01
N TYR A 143 -8.31 3.88 1.32
CA TYR A 143 -9.11 4.23 2.50
C TYR A 143 -8.39 3.93 3.82
N LEU A 144 -7.71 2.80 3.96
CA LEU A 144 -7.00 2.46 5.18
C LEU A 144 -5.66 3.18 5.29
N ARG A 145 -4.94 3.27 4.17
CA ARG A 145 -3.54 3.68 4.15
C ARG A 145 -3.37 5.16 3.86
N ASP A 146 -4.03 5.72 2.86
CA ASP A 146 -3.80 7.12 2.46
C ASP A 146 -4.56 8.08 3.39
N ILE A 147 -5.76 7.69 3.81
CA ILE A 147 -6.59 8.46 4.75
C ILE A 147 -6.14 8.21 6.20
N GLY A 148 -5.86 6.95 6.58
CA GLY A 148 -5.43 6.58 7.93
C GLY A 148 -3.93 6.70 8.16
N GLN A 149 -3.15 5.92 7.43
CA GLN A 149 -1.70 5.78 7.66
C GLN A 149 -0.86 6.59 6.65
N MET A 150 -1.16 7.87 6.49
CA MET A 150 -0.66 8.68 5.36
C MET A 150 0.87 8.71 5.20
N ARG A 151 1.61 8.55 6.30
CA ARG A 151 3.08 8.47 6.28
C ARG A 151 3.55 7.19 5.59
N ALA A 152 2.92 6.05 5.92
CA ALA A 152 3.17 4.78 5.26
C ALA A 152 2.74 4.84 3.78
N ALA A 153 1.58 5.42 3.46
CA ALA A 153 1.15 5.61 2.07
C ALA A 153 2.20 6.34 1.21
N LEU A 154 2.72 7.48 1.69
CA LEU A 154 3.75 8.22 0.97
C LEU A 154 5.02 7.39 0.81
N ALA A 155 5.52 6.82 1.91
CA ALA A 155 6.77 6.08 1.89
C ALA A 155 6.68 4.83 0.98
N TYR A 156 5.56 4.11 1.00
CA TYR A 156 5.35 2.92 0.18
C TYR A 156 5.23 3.28 -1.30
N SER A 157 4.59 4.41 -1.62
CA SER A 157 4.53 4.92 -3.00
C SER A 157 5.91 5.33 -3.52
N ILE A 158 6.77 5.92 -2.68
CA ILE A 158 8.18 6.18 -3.02
C ILE A 158 8.93 4.86 -3.25
N CYS A 159 8.73 3.87 -2.38
CA CYS A 159 9.40 2.57 -2.48
C CYS A 159 9.03 1.81 -3.76
N ILE A 160 7.74 1.66 -4.09
CA ILE A 160 7.34 1.00 -5.34
C ILE A 160 7.80 1.80 -6.56
N TYR A 161 7.77 3.13 -6.53
CA TYR A 161 8.31 3.96 -7.61
C TYR A 161 9.82 3.73 -7.80
N SER A 162 10.56 3.58 -6.70
CA SER A 162 12.01 3.37 -6.75
C SER A 162 12.42 2.11 -7.52
N THR A 163 11.54 1.10 -7.59
CA THR A 163 11.79 -0.17 -8.29
C THR A 163 12.05 0.02 -9.79
N ILE A 164 11.56 1.11 -10.38
CA ILE A 164 11.88 1.51 -11.76
C ILE A 164 13.40 1.54 -11.97
N TYR A 165 14.13 2.07 -10.99
CA TYR A 165 15.58 2.21 -11.07
C TYR A 165 16.33 0.88 -10.93
N LEU A 166 15.68 -0.19 -10.44
CA LEU A 166 16.26 -1.53 -10.48
C LEU A 166 16.22 -2.10 -11.89
N ILE A 167 15.12 -1.88 -12.62
CA ILE A 167 14.99 -2.26 -14.03
C ILE A 167 15.94 -1.45 -14.90
N GLU A 168 16.06 -0.14 -14.64
CA GLU A 168 17.00 0.74 -15.37
C GLU A 168 18.46 0.57 -14.94
N GLU A 169 18.77 -0.39 -14.06
CA GLU A 169 20.10 -0.67 -13.51
C GLU A 169 20.76 0.53 -12.77
N LYS A 170 19.96 1.52 -12.37
CA LYS A 170 20.35 2.71 -11.61
C LYS A 170 20.26 2.45 -10.10
N ASN A 171 20.98 1.44 -9.61
CA ASN A 171 20.90 0.98 -8.21
C ASN A 171 21.14 2.09 -7.17
N LYS A 172 22.01 3.08 -7.47
CA LYS A 172 22.24 4.25 -6.60
C LYS A 172 20.96 5.09 -6.44
N LYS A 173 20.20 5.29 -7.51
CA LYS A 173 18.92 6.02 -7.44
C LYS A 173 17.90 5.25 -6.62
N PHE A 174 17.79 3.93 -6.84
CA PHE A 174 16.95 3.07 -5.99
C PHE A 174 17.27 3.29 -4.51
N LEU A 175 18.54 3.15 -4.11
CA LEU A 175 18.96 3.34 -2.72
C LEU A 175 18.61 4.74 -2.17
N ILE A 176 18.85 5.81 -2.94
CA ILE A 176 18.50 7.18 -2.53
C ILE A 176 17.00 7.31 -2.23
N TYR A 177 16.14 6.77 -3.10
CA TYR A 177 14.69 6.82 -2.86
C TYR A 177 14.26 5.97 -1.66
N ILE A 178 14.90 4.81 -1.42
CA ILE A 178 14.63 4.02 -0.22
C ILE A 178 15.02 4.80 1.04
N LEU A 179 16.22 5.39 1.08
CA LEU A 179 16.66 6.20 2.22
C LEU A 179 15.73 7.40 2.45
N LEU A 180 15.29 8.06 1.38
CA LEU A 180 14.29 9.13 1.45
C LEU A 180 12.99 8.62 2.07
N ALA A 181 12.45 7.49 1.61
CA ALA A 181 11.25 6.88 2.16
C ALA A 181 11.42 6.49 3.64
N THR A 182 12.59 5.97 4.03
CA THR A 182 12.94 5.65 5.42
C THR A 182 12.88 6.88 6.33
N THR A 183 13.24 8.07 5.83
CA THR A 183 13.10 9.31 6.63
C THR A 183 11.64 9.70 6.88
N ILE A 184 10.69 9.21 6.09
CA ILE A 184 9.24 9.45 6.28
C ILE A 184 8.61 8.34 7.13
N HIS A 185 9.00 7.10 6.86
CA HIS A 185 8.51 5.93 7.56
C HIS A 185 9.60 4.83 7.60
N PHE A 186 10.10 4.53 8.80
CA PHE A 186 11.32 3.75 8.98
C PHE A 186 11.28 2.36 8.32
N SER A 187 10.13 1.69 8.36
CA SER A 187 9.93 0.35 7.77
C SER A 187 10.27 0.25 6.28
N SER A 188 10.29 1.37 5.56
CA SER A 188 10.65 1.45 4.14
C SER A 188 12.04 0.89 3.84
N ILE A 189 12.95 0.86 4.82
CA ILE A 189 14.29 0.28 4.66
C ILE A 189 14.23 -1.19 4.26
N PHE A 190 13.17 -1.91 4.65
CA PHE A 190 12.98 -3.31 4.28
C PHE A 190 12.87 -3.51 2.77
N MET A 191 12.45 -2.51 1.99
CA MET A 191 12.38 -2.61 0.53
C MET A 191 13.74 -2.96 -0.11
N LEU A 192 14.87 -2.73 0.57
CA LEU A 192 16.18 -3.17 0.11
C LEU A 192 16.27 -4.68 -0.12
N THR A 193 15.46 -5.51 0.57
CA THR A 193 15.44 -6.97 0.38
C THR A 193 14.94 -7.40 -1.00
N LEU A 194 14.19 -6.53 -1.70
CA LEU A 194 13.77 -6.78 -3.08
C LEU A 194 14.96 -6.75 -4.06
N TYR A 195 16.03 -6.02 -3.74
CA TYR A 195 17.21 -5.88 -4.60
C TYR A 195 17.88 -7.22 -4.93
N PRO A 196 18.32 -8.03 -3.94
CA PRO A 196 18.93 -9.33 -4.24
C PRO A 196 17.95 -10.27 -4.95
N MET A 197 16.66 -10.27 -4.57
CA MET A 197 15.65 -11.10 -5.23
C MET A 197 15.51 -10.77 -6.73
N TYR A 198 15.50 -9.48 -7.07
CA TYR A 198 15.44 -9.06 -8.47
C TYR A 198 16.69 -9.49 -9.25
N LYS A 199 17.88 -9.37 -8.65
CA LYS A 199 19.14 -9.80 -9.29
C LYS A 199 19.24 -11.31 -9.51
N LEU A 200 18.62 -12.11 -8.64
CA LEU A 200 18.58 -13.58 -8.76
C LEU A 200 17.68 -14.09 -9.91
N LYS A 201 16.82 -13.23 -10.48
CA LYS A 201 15.87 -13.59 -11.56
C LYS A 201 15.08 -14.87 -11.24
N LEU A 202 14.32 -14.82 -10.15
CA LEU A 202 13.59 -15.96 -9.62
C LEU A 202 12.67 -16.60 -10.67
N SER A 203 12.78 -17.93 -10.79
CA SER A 203 11.94 -18.76 -11.65
C SER A 203 10.53 -18.92 -11.07
N ARG A 204 9.56 -19.35 -11.88
CA ARG A 204 8.21 -19.73 -11.39
C ARG A 204 8.30 -20.73 -10.23
N LYS A 205 9.14 -21.77 -10.36
CA LYS A 205 9.36 -22.78 -9.31
C LYS A 205 9.85 -22.14 -8.01
N SER A 206 10.83 -21.24 -8.09
CA SER A 206 11.38 -20.54 -6.91
C SER A 206 10.32 -19.68 -6.22
N LEU A 207 9.50 -18.96 -7.00
CA LEU A 207 8.39 -18.16 -6.45
C LEU A 207 7.31 -19.03 -5.80
N THR A 208 6.94 -20.15 -6.43
CA THR A 208 5.99 -21.11 -5.86
C THR A 208 6.51 -21.68 -4.54
N ILE A 209 7.79 -22.06 -4.48
CA ILE A 209 8.42 -22.54 -3.23
C ILE A 209 8.37 -21.46 -2.15
N LEU A 210 8.74 -20.22 -2.46
CA LEU A 210 8.66 -19.10 -1.50
C LEU A 210 7.23 -18.87 -1.00
N LEU A 211 6.23 -18.99 -1.88
CA LEU A 211 4.83 -18.83 -1.50
C LEU A 211 4.36 -19.99 -0.61
N ILE A 212 4.75 -21.24 -0.89
CA ILE A 212 4.48 -22.38 -0.02
C ILE A 212 5.14 -22.19 1.35
N ILE A 213 6.41 -21.76 1.38
CA ILE A 213 7.10 -21.44 2.64
C ILE A 213 6.34 -20.36 3.40
N SER A 214 5.85 -19.31 2.72
CA SER A 214 5.05 -18.28 3.38
C SER A 214 3.78 -18.84 4.04
N LEU A 215 3.08 -19.74 3.36
CA LEU A 215 1.88 -20.41 3.90
C LEU A 215 2.22 -21.26 5.12
N VAL A 216 3.32 -22.01 5.05
CA VAL A 216 3.82 -22.82 6.17
C VAL A 216 4.17 -21.93 7.36
N LEU A 217 4.85 -20.81 7.13
CA LEU A 217 5.22 -19.86 8.20
C LEU A 217 4.00 -19.28 8.91
N PHE A 218 2.88 -19.04 8.23
CA PHE A 218 1.64 -18.61 8.90
C PHE A 218 1.14 -19.63 9.94
N GLY A 219 1.47 -20.92 9.79
CA GLY A 219 1.16 -21.97 10.75
C GLY A 219 2.18 -22.16 11.88
N PHE A 220 3.29 -21.41 11.88
CA PHE A 220 4.32 -21.48 12.91
C PHE A 220 4.50 -20.13 13.62
N GLU A 221 4.23 -20.08 14.91
CA GLU A 221 4.43 -18.89 15.74
C GLU A 221 5.85 -18.89 16.35
N TRP A 222 6.87 -18.61 15.53
CA TRP A 222 8.27 -18.58 16.00
C TRP A 222 8.60 -17.39 16.92
N LEU A 223 7.71 -16.40 17.07
CA LEU A 223 7.91 -15.33 18.05
C LEU A 223 7.85 -15.84 19.49
N ASP A 224 7.06 -16.88 19.76
CA ASP A 224 7.04 -17.53 21.07
C ASP A 224 8.40 -18.17 21.36
N PHE A 225 9.00 -18.81 20.37
CA PHE A 225 10.37 -19.35 20.48
C PHE A 225 11.41 -18.24 20.77
N ILE A 226 11.30 -17.07 20.11
CA ILE A 226 12.18 -15.93 20.42
C ILE A 226 11.93 -15.38 21.82
N ARG A 227 10.67 -15.30 22.23
CA ARG A 227 10.29 -14.85 23.57
C ARG A 227 10.90 -15.78 24.61
N ASP A 228 10.85 -17.09 24.40
CA ASP A 228 11.42 -18.08 25.31
C ASP A 228 12.95 -17.97 25.37
N ILE A 229 13.63 -17.73 24.24
CA ILE A 229 15.06 -17.41 24.25
C ILE A 229 15.33 -16.12 25.03
N ALA A 230 14.53 -15.08 24.80
CA ALA A 230 14.70 -13.77 25.44
C ALA A 230 14.52 -13.84 26.95
N TYR A 231 13.58 -14.64 27.46
CA TYR A 231 13.42 -14.88 28.89
C TYR A 231 14.62 -15.59 29.53
N ASN A 232 15.42 -16.32 28.75
CA ASN A 232 16.64 -16.99 29.21
C ASN A 232 17.90 -16.11 29.08
N LEU A 233 17.78 -14.90 28.51
CA LEU A 233 18.90 -13.95 28.42
C LEU A 233 18.99 -13.06 29.68
N PRO A 234 20.19 -12.56 30.02
CA PRO A 234 20.35 -11.59 31.10
C PRO A 234 19.45 -10.38 30.89
N GLU A 235 18.79 -9.94 31.96
CA GLU A 235 17.93 -8.75 31.93
C GLU A 235 18.76 -7.51 31.57
N ASN A 236 18.40 -6.90 30.45
CA ASN A 236 18.90 -5.59 30.05
C ASN A 236 17.81 -4.86 29.25
N LYS A 237 18.02 -3.57 28.96
CA LYS A 237 17.05 -2.73 28.24
C LYS A 237 16.59 -3.34 26.90
N TYR A 238 17.46 -4.05 26.20
CA TYR A 238 17.13 -4.70 24.92
C TYR A 238 16.32 -5.98 25.12
N THR A 239 16.69 -6.82 26.09
CA THR A 239 15.93 -8.03 26.46
C THR A 239 14.52 -7.67 26.92
N ILE A 240 14.38 -6.66 27.78
CA ILE A 240 13.08 -6.15 28.25
C ILE A 240 12.26 -5.58 27.10
N SER A 241 12.88 -4.80 26.21
CA SER A 241 12.19 -4.28 25.03
C SER A 241 11.71 -5.39 24.11
N LEU A 242 12.54 -6.41 23.87
CA LEU A 242 12.20 -7.56 23.04
C LEU A 242 11.04 -8.36 23.63
N ILE A 243 11.10 -8.68 24.93
CA ILE A 243 10.01 -9.34 25.66
C ILE A 243 8.73 -8.53 25.51
N ASN A 244 8.75 -7.21 25.76
CA ASN A 244 7.59 -6.34 25.62
C ASN A 244 6.98 -6.32 24.21
N TYR A 245 7.81 -6.37 23.17
CA TYR A 245 7.34 -6.44 21.78
C TYR A 245 6.71 -7.79 21.44
N THR A 246 7.20 -8.89 22.03
CA THR A 246 6.70 -10.26 21.79
C THR A 246 5.53 -10.65 22.69
N SER A 247 5.38 -10.06 23.88
CA SER A 247 4.33 -10.40 24.85
C SER A 247 3.02 -9.66 24.60
N ASN A 248 3.10 -8.44 24.04
CA ASN A 248 1.93 -7.61 23.72
C ASN A 248 1.49 -7.74 22.26
N SER A 249 2.15 -8.59 21.47
CA SER A 249 1.79 -8.80 20.08
C SER A 249 0.64 -9.78 19.96
N ARG A 250 -0.40 -9.39 19.22
CA ARG A 250 -1.44 -10.32 18.77
C ARG A 250 -0.93 -11.08 17.54
N ALA A 251 -0.92 -12.41 17.62
CA ALA A 251 -0.62 -13.24 16.46
C ALA A 251 -1.70 -13.07 15.37
N ARG A 252 -1.27 -13.16 14.11
CA ARG A 252 -2.09 -13.02 12.92
C ARG A 252 -2.08 -14.33 12.15
N GLY A 253 -3.24 -14.98 12.12
CA GLY A 253 -3.47 -16.14 11.27
C GLY A 253 -3.73 -15.80 9.80
N ILE A 254 -4.15 -16.80 9.05
CA ILE A 254 -4.57 -16.64 7.65
C ILE A 254 -5.98 -16.06 7.64
N ASP A 255 -6.09 -14.76 7.42
CA ASP A 255 -7.35 -14.05 7.22
C ASP A 255 -7.76 -14.03 5.72
N SER A 256 -8.98 -13.57 5.42
CA SER A 256 -9.51 -13.50 4.06
C SER A 256 -8.68 -12.60 3.13
N LYS A 257 -8.03 -11.55 3.67
CA LYS A 257 -7.15 -10.65 2.92
C LYS A 257 -5.85 -11.34 2.55
N VAL A 258 -5.24 -12.11 3.47
CA VAL A 258 -4.06 -12.95 3.21
C VAL A 258 -4.38 -14.01 2.16
N MET A 259 -5.49 -14.74 2.30
CA MET A 259 -5.91 -15.76 1.33
C MET A 259 -6.06 -15.17 -0.07
N LEU A 260 -6.70 -14.01 -0.16
CA LEU A 260 -6.87 -13.31 -1.43
C LEU A 260 -5.53 -12.95 -2.06
N TYR A 261 -4.59 -12.38 -1.30
CA TYR A 261 -3.29 -12.02 -1.82
C TYR A 261 -2.46 -13.25 -2.22
N MET A 262 -2.60 -14.37 -1.51
CA MET A 262 -2.04 -15.66 -1.93
C MET A 262 -2.64 -16.12 -3.25
N LEU A 263 -3.96 -16.08 -3.42
CA LEU A 263 -4.62 -16.47 -4.67
C LEU A 263 -4.14 -15.62 -5.85
N ILE A 264 -4.09 -14.30 -5.69
CA ILE A 264 -3.57 -13.38 -6.72
C ILE A 264 -2.09 -13.66 -6.99
N SER A 265 -1.30 -14.01 -5.99
CA SER A 265 0.09 -14.42 -6.16
C SER A 265 0.21 -15.72 -6.96
N ILE A 266 -0.64 -16.72 -6.69
CA ILE A 266 -0.66 -17.99 -7.44
C ILE A 266 -0.97 -17.73 -8.91
N VAL A 267 -2.04 -16.99 -9.20
CA VAL A 267 -2.41 -16.63 -10.57
C VAL A 267 -1.30 -15.82 -11.23
N GLY A 268 -0.71 -14.85 -10.50
CA GLY A 268 0.39 -14.04 -11.01
C GLY A 268 1.65 -14.84 -11.35
N ILE A 269 2.01 -15.83 -10.53
CA ILE A 269 3.12 -16.74 -10.81
C ILE A 269 2.81 -17.61 -12.04
N TYR A 270 1.57 -18.11 -12.15
CA TYR A 270 1.16 -18.96 -13.26
C TYR A 270 1.31 -18.25 -14.62
N ILE A 271 0.86 -16.99 -14.69
CA ILE A 271 0.85 -16.21 -15.95
C ILE A 271 2.20 -15.53 -16.25
N LYS A 272 3.16 -15.54 -15.34
CA LYS A 272 4.46 -14.84 -15.45
C LYS A 272 5.19 -15.08 -16.76
N ASP A 273 5.16 -16.32 -17.25
CA ASP A 273 5.90 -16.73 -18.45
C ASP A 273 5.03 -16.73 -19.72
N ASN A 274 3.80 -16.19 -19.66
CA ASN A 274 2.97 -15.97 -20.85
C ASN A 274 3.62 -14.91 -21.76
N ASP A 275 3.61 -15.13 -23.07
CA ASP A 275 4.31 -14.28 -24.05
C ASP A 275 3.82 -12.82 -24.04
N ASN A 276 2.55 -12.58 -23.74
CA ASN A 276 1.99 -11.22 -23.65
C ASN A 276 2.43 -10.49 -22.36
N ILE A 277 2.89 -11.22 -21.34
CA ILE A 277 3.12 -10.70 -19.97
C ILE A 277 4.60 -10.65 -19.63
N LYS A 278 5.36 -11.66 -20.05
CA LYS A 278 6.75 -11.89 -19.69
C LYS A 278 7.59 -10.65 -19.94
N SER A 279 8.01 -10.00 -18.86
CA SER A 279 8.81 -8.79 -18.92
C SER A 279 9.50 -8.52 -17.58
N PRO A 280 10.65 -7.82 -17.56
CA PRO A 280 11.27 -7.38 -16.31
C PRO A 280 10.34 -6.51 -15.44
N LYS A 281 9.42 -5.79 -16.10
CA LYS A 281 8.38 -4.98 -15.46
C LYS A 281 7.39 -5.84 -14.68
N TYR A 282 6.94 -6.95 -15.25
CA TYR A 282 6.06 -7.88 -14.55
C TYR A 282 6.82 -8.64 -13.45
N ASP A 283 8.03 -9.11 -13.75
CA ASP A 283 8.85 -9.93 -12.86
C ASP A 283 9.11 -9.24 -11.51
N ILE A 284 9.56 -7.99 -11.51
CA ILE A 284 9.82 -7.28 -10.25
C ILE A 284 8.56 -7.11 -9.39
N ASN A 285 7.38 -6.97 -10.02
CA ASN A 285 6.12 -6.78 -9.31
C ASN A 285 5.59 -8.07 -8.71
N ILE A 286 5.72 -9.19 -9.41
CA ILE A 286 5.37 -10.49 -8.82
C ILE A 286 6.40 -10.91 -7.76
N TYR A 287 7.69 -10.58 -7.92
CA TYR A 287 8.70 -10.81 -6.89
C TYR A 287 8.39 -10.02 -5.62
N SER A 288 8.04 -8.74 -5.76
CA SER A 288 7.60 -7.89 -4.65
C SER A 288 6.37 -8.49 -3.98
N LEU A 289 5.34 -8.87 -4.74
CA LEU A 289 4.11 -9.42 -4.17
C LEU A 289 4.38 -10.69 -3.34
N VAL A 290 5.14 -11.64 -3.90
CA VAL A 290 5.50 -12.90 -3.21
C VAL A 290 6.39 -12.65 -2.00
N LEU A 291 7.33 -11.71 -2.09
CA LEU A 291 8.14 -11.28 -0.94
C LEU A 291 7.27 -10.67 0.16
N GLY A 292 6.26 -9.89 -0.20
CA GLY A 292 5.28 -9.36 0.73
C GLY A 292 4.54 -10.47 1.49
N MET A 293 4.09 -11.51 0.78
CA MET A 293 3.45 -12.67 1.42
C MET A 293 4.42 -13.44 2.33
N PHE A 294 5.67 -13.62 1.89
CA PHE A 294 6.71 -14.22 2.70
C PHE A 294 6.96 -13.43 4.00
N ILE A 295 7.10 -12.10 3.91
CA ILE A 295 7.27 -11.22 5.06
C ILE A 295 6.03 -11.26 5.97
N ALA A 296 4.83 -11.31 5.41
CA ALA A 296 3.60 -11.42 6.21
C ALA A 296 3.58 -12.71 7.05
N GLY A 297 3.99 -13.83 6.46
CA GLY A 297 4.11 -15.13 7.13
C GLY A 297 5.24 -15.16 8.15
N VAL A 298 6.41 -14.61 7.82
CA VAL A 298 7.52 -14.44 8.78
C VAL A 298 7.02 -13.63 9.99
N PHE A 299 6.43 -12.46 9.81
CA PHE A 299 6.07 -11.64 10.97
C PHE A 299 4.67 -11.96 11.55
N ASN A 300 4.12 -13.14 11.28
CA ASN A 300 2.75 -13.52 11.71
C ASN A 300 2.51 -13.38 13.22
N GLY A 301 3.52 -13.56 14.07
CA GLY A 301 3.35 -13.41 15.52
C GLY A 301 3.02 -11.98 15.99
N SER A 302 3.12 -10.97 15.10
CA SER A 302 2.65 -9.62 15.37
C SER A 302 1.83 -9.08 14.20
N GLU A 303 0.51 -9.00 14.38
CA GLU A 303 -0.44 -8.50 13.38
C GLU A 303 -0.02 -7.15 12.80
N VAL A 304 0.36 -6.21 13.67
CA VAL A 304 0.77 -4.86 13.28
C VAL A 304 2.02 -4.89 12.39
N ILE A 305 3.03 -5.68 12.75
CA ILE A 305 4.27 -5.79 11.98
C ILE A 305 4.04 -6.55 10.67
N SER A 306 3.35 -7.70 10.74
CA SER A 306 2.97 -8.52 9.58
C SER A 306 2.27 -7.68 8.53
N VAL A 307 1.21 -6.94 8.91
CA VAL A 307 0.47 -6.09 7.98
C VAL A 307 1.36 -4.97 7.45
N ARG A 308 1.99 -4.18 8.33
CA ARG A 308 2.69 -2.97 7.89
C ARG A 308 3.90 -3.28 7.02
N LEU A 309 4.73 -4.25 7.40
CA LEU A 309 5.92 -4.60 6.63
C LEU A 309 5.57 -5.26 5.30
N SER A 310 4.56 -6.12 5.26
CA SER A 310 4.18 -6.80 4.02
C SER A 310 3.50 -5.86 3.01
N GLU A 311 2.68 -4.91 3.46
CA GLU A 311 1.95 -3.99 2.59
C GLU A 311 2.87 -3.10 1.73
N LEU A 312 4.07 -2.81 2.22
CA LEU A 312 5.13 -2.15 1.46
C LEU A 312 5.37 -2.86 0.12
N PHE A 313 5.42 -4.19 0.13
CA PHE A 313 5.69 -5.01 -1.05
C PHE A 313 4.42 -5.43 -1.78
N ILE A 314 3.35 -5.73 -1.04
CA ILE A 314 2.04 -6.16 -1.59
C ILE A 314 1.42 -5.05 -2.45
N THR A 315 1.81 -3.78 -2.30
CA THR A 315 1.31 -2.70 -3.16
C THR A 315 1.53 -2.97 -4.66
N SER A 316 2.51 -3.80 -5.03
CA SER A 316 2.70 -4.24 -6.43
C SER A 316 1.55 -5.07 -7.01
N ILE A 317 0.65 -5.58 -6.15
CA ILE A 317 -0.53 -6.35 -6.54
C ILE A 317 -1.40 -5.62 -7.56
N ILE A 318 -1.46 -4.28 -7.50
CA ILE A 318 -2.27 -3.47 -8.43
C ILE A 318 -1.79 -3.62 -9.87
N VAL A 319 -0.49 -3.80 -10.09
CA VAL A 319 0.08 -4.04 -11.42
C VAL A 319 -0.09 -5.51 -11.80
N VAL A 320 0.16 -6.44 -10.88
CA VAL A 320 0.02 -7.88 -11.13
C VAL A 320 -1.39 -8.22 -11.63
N ILE A 321 -2.42 -7.77 -10.92
CA ILE A 321 -3.82 -8.03 -11.27
C ILE A 321 -4.27 -7.30 -12.54
N SER A 322 -3.71 -6.11 -12.82
CA SER A 322 -4.02 -5.36 -14.05
C SER A 322 -3.64 -6.12 -15.33
N ARG A 323 -2.71 -7.07 -15.23
CA ARG A 323 -2.20 -7.86 -16.36
C ARG A 323 -2.99 -9.15 -16.59
N PHE A 324 -3.96 -9.48 -15.72
CA PHE A 324 -4.73 -10.72 -15.84
C PHE A 324 -5.55 -10.77 -17.12
N LYS A 325 -6.07 -9.64 -17.60
CA LYS A 325 -6.82 -9.59 -18.86
C LYS A 325 -5.94 -9.85 -20.09
N ASP A 326 -4.63 -9.61 -19.99
CA ASP A 326 -3.71 -9.71 -21.14
C ASP A 326 -3.37 -11.17 -21.50
N ILE A 327 -3.88 -12.15 -20.73
CA ILE A 327 -3.85 -13.58 -21.09
C ILE A 327 -4.92 -13.95 -22.11
N ALA A 328 -5.89 -13.07 -22.37
CA ALA A 328 -7.00 -13.35 -23.26
C ALA A 328 -6.52 -13.53 -24.71
N ASP A 329 -7.03 -14.59 -25.35
CA ASP A 329 -6.73 -14.87 -26.77
C ASP A 329 -7.51 -13.94 -27.73
N ASN A 330 -8.50 -13.21 -27.24
CA ASN A 330 -9.32 -12.28 -28.03
C ASN A 330 -9.94 -11.16 -27.18
N ASP A 331 -10.34 -10.08 -27.86
CA ASP A 331 -10.90 -8.87 -27.25
C ASP A 331 -12.13 -9.14 -26.35
N ARG A 332 -12.97 -10.12 -26.70
CA ARG A 332 -14.16 -10.44 -25.88
C ARG A 332 -13.77 -11.02 -24.53
N LEU A 333 -12.83 -11.96 -24.52
CA LEU A 333 -12.30 -12.55 -23.29
C LEU A 333 -11.55 -11.50 -22.47
N GLU A 334 -10.80 -10.60 -23.11
CA GLU A 334 -10.11 -9.50 -22.42
C GLU A 334 -11.11 -8.62 -21.66
N VAL A 335 -12.20 -8.21 -22.32
CA VAL A 335 -13.28 -7.43 -21.70
C VAL A 335 -13.96 -8.21 -20.56
N ILE A 336 -14.19 -9.52 -20.73
CA ILE A 336 -14.75 -10.36 -19.68
C ILE A 336 -13.83 -10.37 -18.45
N TYR A 337 -12.53 -10.58 -18.62
CA TYR A 337 -11.57 -10.52 -17.50
C TYR A 337 -11.53 -9.15 -16.84
N HIS A 338 -11.61 -8.07 -17.62
CA HIS A 338 -11.69 -6.71 -17.11
C HIS A 338 -12.94 -6.49 -16.25
N VAL A 339 -14.11 -6.92 -16.74
CA VAL A 339 -15.38 -6.85 -16.01
C VAL A 339 -15.33 -7.68 -14.72
N PHE A 340 -14.83 -8.92 -14.77
CA PHE A 340 -14.66 -9.76 -13.59
C PHE A 340 -13.73 -9.11 -12.55
N THR A 341 -12.63 -8.51 -13.00
CA THR A 341 -11.69 -7.79 -12.12
C THR A 341 -12.35 -6.57 -11.47
N CYS A 342 -13.15 -5.82 -12.23
CA CYS A 342 -13.93 -4.70 -11.72
C CYS A 342 -14.94 -5.14 -10.65
N LEU A 343 -15.76 -6.17 -10.96
CA LEU A 343 -16.74 -6.72 -10.02
C LEU A 343 -16.07 -7.21 -8.74
N PHE A 344 -14.95 -7.94 -8.89
CA PHE A 344 -14.14 -8.39 -7.76
C PHE A 344 -13.73 -7.22 -6.86
N PHE A 345 -13.25 -6.10 -7.41
CA PHE A 345 -12.84 -4.95 -6.61
C PHE A 345 -13.99 -4.21 -5.95
N ILE A 346 -15.14 -4.09 -6.61
CA ILE A 346 -16.33 -3.49 -6.02
C ILE A 346 -16.84 -4.33 -4.85
N VAL A 347 -16.92 -5.66 -5.03
CA VAL A 347 -17.33 -6.58 -3.97
C VAL A 347 -16.34 -6.57 -2.82
N TYR A 348 -15.04 -6.63 -3.09
CA TYR A 348 -13.99 -6.54 -2.06
C TYR A 348 -14.10 -5.24 -1.27
N ASN A 349 -14.25 -4.11 -1.97
CA ASN A 349 -14.38 -2.81 -1.32
C ASN A 349 -15.65 -2.71 -0.48
N PHE A 350 -16.76 -3.31 -0.93
CA PHE A 350 -17.98 -3.38 -0.15
C PHE A 350 -17.75 -4.10 1.18
N PHE A 351 -17.19 -5.30 1.16
CA PHE A 351 -16.87 -6.04 2.38
C PHE A 351 -15.88 -5.30 3.29
N LEU A 352 -14.85 -4.68 2.70
CA LEU A 352 -13.88 -3.88 3.44
C LEU A 352 -14.58 -2.75 4.20
N ILE A 353 -15.38 -1.92 3.51
CA ILE A 353 -16.05 -0.79 4.15
C ILE A 353 -17.07 -1.29 5.18
N SER A 354 -17.85 -2.32 4.87
CA SER A 354 -18.84 -2.88 5.79
C SER A 354 -18.18 -3.35 7.09
N SER A 355 -17.05 -4.06 7.01
CA SER A 355 -16.28 -4.45 8.20
C SER A 355 -15.79 -3.23 9.01
N LEU A 356 -15.31 -2.17 8.35
CA LEU A 356 -14.89 -0.96 9.06
C LEU A 356 -16.05 -0.29 9.79
N THR A 357 -17.26 -0.34 9.23
CA THR A 357 -18.45 0.25 9.84
C THR A 357 -19.07 -0.59 10.95
N GLU A 358 -19.04 -1.93 10.83
CA GLU A 358 -19.62 -2.85 11.84
C GLU A 358 -18.83 -2.87 13.14
N TYR A 359 -17.51 -2.70 13.08
CA TYR A 359 -16.66 -2.70 14.27
C TYR A 359 -16.63 -1.36 15.04
N GLY A 360 -17.43 -0.36 14.62
CA GLY A 360 -17.46 0.96 15.27
C GLY A 360 -16.07 1.62 15.33
N LEU A 361 -15.19 1.26 14.39
CA LEU A 361 -13.85 1.80 14.28
C LEU A 361 -13.89 3.13 13.56
#